data_AF-C3ZLG8-F1
#
_entry.id   AF-C3ZLG8-F1
#
_cell.length_a   1.000
_cell.length_b   1.000
_cell.length_c   1.000
_cell.angle_alpha   90.00
_cell.angle_beta   90.00
_cell.angle_gamma   90.00
#
_symmetry.space_group_name_H-M   'P 1'
#
loop_
_entity.id
_entity.type
_entity.pdbx_description
1 polymer ?
#
loop_
_entity_poly.entity_id
_entity_poly.type
_entity_poly.pdbx_seq_one_letter_code
_entity_poly.pdbx_strand_id
1 'polypeptide(L)'
;MASEDAEILCKLETLKEIRSKMLQLEKVKARLKQDVETTEQENVCLKEYREEMDMLLQEKMAHVEELRLIHADINLMETTIKQAEVERNRSLEAAKRMYEEVCPLKEHVDQLRASIGLEKLPSLEEEDDRITPQYFEKQKAEWATDQTDPPIPESLAAAAAAAQELQVARQKGDTGRGFRQQPPPMKVRTTISYLYVKVKSDCTLIPDDGSTK
;
A
#
# COMPACT_ATOMS: atom_id res chain seq x y z
N MET A 1 42.06 -73.41 -38.42
CA MET A 1 42.27 -73.91 -37.05
C MET A 1 42.85 -72.81 -36.17
N ALA A 2 44.18 -72.67 -35.96
CA ALA A 2 44.72 -71.67 -35.00
C ALA A 2 44.37 -70.18 -35.26
N SER A 3 44.19 -69.77 -36.53
CA SER A 3 43.78 -68.41 -36.88
C SER A 3 42.31 -68.12 -36.54
N GLU A 4 41.46 -69.13 -36.66
CA GLU A 4 40.02 -69.02 -36.43
C GLU A 4 39.71 -68.95 -34.93
N ASP A 5 40.45 -69.71 -34.12
CA ASP A 5 40.37 -69.67 -32.66
C ASP A 5 40.81 -68.30 -32.10
N ALA A 6 41.86 -67.68 -32.67
CA ALA A 6 42.31 -66.34 -32.29
C ALA A 6 41.28 -65.25 -32.62
N GLU A 7 40.61 -65.36 -33.77
CA GLU A 7 39.52 -64.46 -34.15
C GLU A 7 38.30 -64.61 -33.22
N ILE A 8 37.97 -65.83 -32.82
CA ILE A 8 36.88 -66.11 -31.87
C ILE A 8 37.19 -65.49 -30.51
N LEU A 9 38.42 -65.63 -30.00
CA LEU A 9 38.84 -65.03 -28.73
C LEU A 9 38.77 -63.49 -28.77
N CYS A 10 39.23 -62.86 -29.85
CA CYS A 10 39.14 -61.42 -30.03
C CYS A 10 37.68 -60.92 -30.04
N LYS A 11 36.77 -61.65 -30.70
CA LYS A 11 35.33 -61.36 -30.69
C LYS A 11 34.73 -61.48 -29.29
N LEU A 12 35.15 -62.48 -28.50
CA LEU A 12 34.69 -62.67 -27.11
C LEU A 12 35.16 -61.55 -26.18
N GLU A 13 36.40 -61.10 -26.32
CA GLU A 13 36.93 -59.95 -25.57
C GLU A 13 36.17 -58.66 -25.92
N THR A 14 35.91 -58.45 -27.21
CA THR A 14 35.09 -57.33 -27.69
C THR A 14 33.67 -57.38 -27.10
N LEU A 15 33.04 -58.56 -27.06
CA LEU A 15 31.71 -58.75 -26.44
C LEU A 15 31.71 -58.44 -24.94
N LYS A 16 32.78 -58.81 -24.22
CA LYS A 16 32.93 -58.49 -22.79
C LYS A 16 33.02 -56.98 -22.57
N GLU A 17 33.79 -56.28 -23.41
CA GLU A 17 33.89 -54.82 -23.35
C GLU A 17 32.54 -54.16 -23.67
N ILE A 18 31.85 -54.60 -24.73
CA ILE A 18 30.50 -54.13 -25.09
C ILE A 18 29.56 -54.26 -23.90
N ARG A 19 29.53 -55.42 -23.23
CA ARG A 19 28.68 -55.63 -22.05
C ARG A 19 29.00 -54.66 -20.91
N SER A 20 30.27 -54.40 -20.65
CA SER A 20 30.70 -53.43 -19.64
C SER A 20 30.26 -52.01 -19.98
N LYS A 21 30.46 -51.58 -21.24
CA LYS A 21 30.05 -50.26 -21.73
C LYS A 21 28.53 -50.11 -21.75
N MET A 22 27.77 -51.15 -22.09
CA MET A 22 26.31 -51.14 -22.00
C MET A 22 25.83 -50.88 -20.58
N LEU A 23 26.42 -51.53 -19.57
CA LEU A 23 26.03 -51.29 -18.16
C LEU A 23 26.35 -49.86 -17.72
N GLN A 24 27.51 -49.33 -18.10
CA GLN A 24 27.89 -47.94 -17.82
C GLN A 24 26.93 -46.96 -18.50
N LEU A 25 26.57 -47.21 -19.77
CA LEU A 25 25.64 -46.40 -20.53
C LEU A 25 24.27 -46.34 -19.86
N GLU A 26 23.73 -47.47 -19.40
CA GLU A 26 22.44 -47.50 -18.72
C GLU A 26 22.48 -46.74 -17.38
N LYS A 27 23.58 -46.83 -16.62
CA LYS A 27 23.76 -46.04 -15.40
C LYS A 27 23.76 -44.54 -15.68
N VAL A 28 24.49 -44.10 -16.71
CA VAL A 28 24.57 -42.67 -17.07
C VAL A 28 23.23 -42.17 -17.63
N LYS A 29 22.53 -42.98 -18.45
CA LYS A 29 21.19 -42.65 -18.95
C LYS A 29 20.17 -42.46 -17.82
N ALA A 30 20.19 -43.36 -16.82
CA ALA A 30 19.28 -43.25 -15.69
C ALA A 30 19.50 -41.94 -14.91
N ARG A 31 20.76 -41.60 -14.63
CA ARG A 31 21.11 -40.33 -13.98
C ARG A 31 20.70 -39.12 -14.81
N LEU A 32 20.97 -39.13 -16.12
CA LEU A 32 20.61 -38.04 -17.02
C LEU A 32 19.08 -37.79 -17.00
N LYS A 33 18.27 -38.84 -17.00
CA LYS A 33 16.80 -38.70 -16.92
C LYS A 33 16.36 -38.04 -15.61
N GLN A 34 16.93 -38.47 -14.49
CA GLN A 34 16.63 -37.87 -13.18
C GLN A 34 17.05 -36.38 -13.11
N ASP A 35 18.22 -36.04 -13.64
CA ASP A 35 18.70 -34.65 -13.67
C ASP A 35 17.80 -33.78 -14.56
N VAL A 36 17.29 -34.32 -15.68
CA VAL A 36 16.32 -33.64 -16.55
C VAL A 36 15.00 -33.40 -15.82
N GLU A 37 14.42 -34.42 -15.18
CA GLU A 37 13.17 -34.29 -14.41
C GLU A 37 13.31 -33.25 -13.28
N THR A 38 14.44 -33.28 -12.58
CA THR A 38 14.76 -32.29 -11.53
C THR A 38 14.83 -30.88 -12.12
N THR A 39 15.50 -30.73 -13.26
CA THR A 39 15.61 -29.43 -13.94
C THR A 39 14.25 -28.91 -14.41
N GLU A 40 13.38 -29.78 -14.92
CA GLU A 40 12.02 -29.43 -15.31
C GLU A 40 11.19 -28.96 -14.11
N GLN A 41 11.30 -29.63 -12.96
CA GLN A 41 10.63 -29.23 -11.72
C GLN A 41 11.12 -27.86 -11.23
N GLU A 42 12.44 -27.63 -11.22
CA GLU A 42 13.00 -26.33 -10.84
C GLU A 42 12.54 -25.20 -11.77
N ASN A 43 12.37 -25.47 -13.07
CA ASN A 43 11.82 -24.48 -14.01
C ASN A 43 10.37 -24.10 -13.67
N VAL A 44 9.57 -25.06 -13.21
CA VAL A 44 8.20 -24.79 -12.73
C VAL A 44 8.24 -23.92 -11.48
N CYS A 45 9.05 -24.29 -10.48
CA CYS A 45 9.21 -23.50 -9.25
C CYS A 45 9.69 -22.07 -9.54
N LEU A 46 10.67 -21.90 -10.44
CA LEU A 46 11.16 -20.58 -10.85
C LEU A 46 10.08 -19.73 -11.50
N LYS A 47 9.17 -20.33 -12.26
CA LYS A 47 8.04 -19.63 -12.85
C LYS A 47 7.08 -19.14 -11.76
N GLU A 48 6.72 -20.01 -10.81
CA GLU A 48 5.84 -19.66 -9.69
C GLU A 48 6.43 -18.52 -8.83
N TYR A 49 7.73 -18.55 -8.54
CA TYR A 49 8.38 -17.48 -7.77
C TYR A 49 8.39 -16.13 -8.51
N ARG A 50 8.49 -16.14 -9.83
CA ARG A 50 8.40 -14.91 -10.64
C ARG A 50 6.98 -14.35 -10.62
N GLU A 51 5.98 -15.20 -10.76
CA GLU A 51 4.57 -14.81 -10.68
C GLU A 51 4.22 -14.25 -9.29
N GLU A 52 4.69 -14.90 -8.22
CA GLU A 52 4.53 -14.40 -6.85
C GLU A 52 5.20 -13.03 -6.66
N MET A 53 6.41 -12.85 -7.17
CA MET A 53 7.10 -11.56 -7.13
C MET A 53 6.30 -10.46 -7.84
N ASP A 54 5.73 -10.76 -9.02
CA ASP A 54 4.91 -9.81 -9.75
C ASP A 54 3.62 -9.45 -8.99
N MET A 55 2.98 -10.40 -8.32
CA MET A 55 1.81 -10.14 -7.47
C MET A 55 2.16 -9.25 -6.28
N LEU A 56 3.28 -9.51 -5.60
CA LEU A 56 3.75 -8.67 -4.48
C LEU A 56 4.06 -7.23 -4.93
N LEU A 57 4.63 -7.06 -6.12
CA LEU A 57 4.87 -5.74 -6.71
C LEU A 57 3.55 -5.01 -7.02
N GLN A 58 2.54 -5.73 -7.52
CA GLN A 58 1.20 -5.16 -7.74
C GLN A 58 0.54 -4.72 -6.44
N GLU A 59 0.60 -5.55 -5.39
CA GLU A 59 0.05 -5.22 -4.06
C GLU A 59 0.74 -3.99 -3.46
N LYS A 60 2.08 -3.92 -3.55
CA LYS A 60 2.84 -2.73 -3.17
C LYS A 60 2.33 -1.47 -3.87
N MET A 61 2.03 -1.55 -5.18
CA MET A 61 1.49 -0.42 -5.93
C MET A 61 0.06 -0.06 -5.52
N ALA A 62 -0.76 -1.04 -5.17
CA ALA A 62 -2.10 -0.79 -4.63
C ALA A 62 -2.03 0.01 -3.33
N HIS A 63 -1.13 -0.33 -2.40
CA HIS A 63 -0.94 0.42 -1.16
C HIS A 63 -0.43 1.85 -1.39
N VAL A 64 0.44 2.07 -2.38
CA VAL A 64 0.88 3.43 -2.74
C VAL A 64 -0.30 4.29 -3.20
N GLU A 65 -1.22 3.71 -3.98
CA GLU A 65 -2.43 4.41 -4.42
C GLU A 65 -3.41 4.66 -3.27
N GLU A 66 -3.57 3.73 -2.33
CA GLU A 66 -4.36 3.94 -1.11
C GLU A 66 -3.84 5.13 -0.30
N LEU A 67 -2.52 5.23 -0.11
CA LEU A 67 -1.89 6.37 0.56
C LEU A 67 -2.16 7.68 -0.19
N ARG A 68 -2.10 7.66 -1.53
CA ARG A 68 -2.41 8.83 -2.36
C ARG A 68 -3.86 9.29 -2.18
N LEU A 69 -4.81 8.36 -2.08
CA LEU A 69 -6.22 8.67 -1.84
C LEU A 69 -6.45 9.24 -0.44
N ILE A 70 -5.84 8.67 0.60
CA ILE A 70 -5.90 9.21 1.97
C ILE A 70 -5.37 10.65 2.00
N HIS A 71 -4.25 10.93 1.32
CA HIS A 71 -3.71 12.28 1.24
C HIS A 71 -4.69 13.26 0.55
N ALA A 72 -5.38 12.82 -0.50
CA ALA A 72 -6.40 13.63 -1.16
C ALA A 72 -7.60 13.91 -0.23
N ASP A 73 -8.04 12.93 0.55
CA ASP A 73 -9.13 13.08 1.51
C ASP A 73 -8.75 14.02 2.66
N ILE A 74 -7.52 13.95 3.16
CA ILE A 74 -6.99 14.90 4.16
C ILE A 74 -7.06 16.34 3.61
N ASN A 75 -6.53 16.57 2.41
CA ASN A 75 -6.56 17.89 1.78
C ASN A 75 -7.98 18.42 1.56
N LEU A 76 -8.92 17.53 1.21
CA LEU A 76 -10.34 17.88 1.10
C LEU A 76 -10.93 18.29 2.44
N MET A 77 -10.63 17.55 3.51
CA MET A 77 -11.09 17.85 4.87
C MET A 77 -10.50 19.16 5.39
N GLU A 78 -9.21 19.43 5.17
CA GLU A 78 -8.60 20.71 5.53
C GLU A 78 -9.28 21.89 4.83
N THR A 79 -9.53 21.76 3.53
CA THR A 79 -10.22 22.79 2.75
C THR A 79 -11.65 23.00 3.25
N THR A 80 -12.34 21.92 3.60
CA THR A 80 -13.70 21.96 4.15
C THR A 80 -13.74 22.66 5.51
N ILE A 81 -12.79 22.37 6.40
CA ILE A 81 -12.66 23.04 7.70
C ILE A 81 -12.41 24.54 7.51
N LYS A 82 -11.41 24.92 6.68
CA LYS A 82 -11.12 26.33 6.37
C LYS A 82 -12.38 27.06 5.87
N GLN A 83 -13.13 26.45 4.95
CA GLN A 83 -14.35 27.05 4.42
C GLN A 83 -15.44 27.20 5.49
N ALA A 84 -15.62 26.18 6.34
CA ALA A 84 -16.58 26.22 7.45
C ALA A 84 -16.23 27.32 8.46
N GLU A 85 -14.95 27.51 8.76
CA GLU A 85 -14.50 28.59 9.64
C GLU A 85 -14.77 29.97 9.05
N VAL A 86 -14.54 30.16 7.75
CA VAL A 86 -14.86 31.41 7.05
C VAL A 86 -16.36 31.70 7.13
N GLU A 87 -17.21 30.71 6.85
CA GLU A 87 -18.66 30.89 6.90
C GLU A 87 -19.16 31.15 8.33
N ARG A 88 -18.58 30.46 9.32
CA ARG A 88 -18.87 30.67 10.74
C ARG A 88 -18.42 32.06 11.22
N ASN A 89 -17.27 32.56 10.78
CA ASN A 89 -16.82 33.94 11.04
C ASN A 89 -17.79 34.95 10.43
N ARG A 90 -18.18 34.74 9.16
CA ARG A 90 -19.14 35.60 8.46
C ARG A 90 -20.49 35.68 9.16
N SER A 91 -21.00 34.52 9.61
CA SER A 91 -22.26 34.45 10.36
C SER A 91 -22.16 35.16 11.71
N LEU A 92 -21.03 35.01 12.41
CA LEU A 92 -20.78 35.69 13.68
C LEU A 92 -20.71 37.22 13.51
N GLU A 93 -20.03 37.71 12.47
CA GLU A 93 -19.97 39.13 12.15
C GLU A 93 -21.36 39.69 11.79
N ALA A 94 -22.17 38.95 11.04
CA ALA A 94 -23.53 39.34 10.72
C ALA A 94 -24.41 39.44 11.98
N ALA A 95 -24.31 38.44 12.88
CA ALA A 95 -25.02 38.46 14.15
C ALA A 95 -24.57 39.61 15.06
N LYS A 96 -23.27 39.93 15.08
CA LYS A 96 -22.72 41.06 15.84
C LYS A 96 -23.31 42.39 15.35
N ARG A 97 -23.39 42.61 14.03
CA ARG A 97 -24.02 43.82 13.48
C ARG A 97 -25.48 43.94 13.88
N MET A 98 -26.23 42.84 13.85
CA MET A 98 -27.63 42.83 14.30
C MET A 98 -27.74 43.17 15.79
N TYR A 99 -26.86 42.64 16.63
CA TYR A 99 -26.83 42.98 18.06
C TYR A 99 -26.55 44.49 18.27
N GLU A 100 -25.58 45.05 17.55
CA GLU A 100 -25.27 46.49 17.54
C GLU A 100 -26.45 47.36 17.06
N GLU A 101 -27.31 46.85 16.18
CA GLU A 101 -28.56 47.52 15.75
C GLU A 101 -29.70 47.40 16.78
N VAL A 102 -29.85 46.24 17.43
CA VAL A 102 -30.95 45.99 18.37
C VAL A 102 -30.77 46.79 19.66
N CYS A 103 -29.56 46.91 20.20
CA CYS A 103 -29.30 47.65 21.44
C CYS A 103 -29.88 49.09 21.46
N PRO A 104 -29.50 49.99 20.54
CA PRO A 104 -30.01 51.36 20.52
C PRO A 104 -31.51 51.42 20.18
N LEU A 105 -32.00 50.50 19.35
CA LEU A 105 -33.43 50.44 19.02
C LEU A 105 -34.27 50.06 20.24
N LYS A 106 -33.83 49.06 21.01
CA LYS A 106 -34.47 48.66 22.26
C LYS A 106 -34.47 49.81 23.26
N GLU A 107 -33.34 50.49 23.44
CA GLU A 107 -33.26 51.67 24.31
C GLU A 107 -34.29 52.75 23.90
N HIS A 108 -34.44 53.01 22.61
CA HIS A 108 -35.43 53.95 22.11
C HIS A 108 -36.87 53.48 22.37
N VAL A 109 -37.17 52.19 22.15
CA VAL A 109 -38.48 51.61 22.45
C VAL A 109 -38.79 51.71 23.95
N ASP A 110 -37.84 51.41 24.82
CA ASP A 110 -38.00 51.52 26.26
C ASP A 110 -38.25 52.97 26.71
N GLN A 111 -37.59 53.95 26.08
CA GLN A 111 -37.87 55.38 26.31
C GLN A 111 -39.31 55.75 25.92
N LEU A 112 -39.78 55.28 24.76
CA LEU A 112 -41.16 55.52 24.30
C LEU A 112 -42.19 54.83 25.22
N ARG A 113 -41.94 53.58 25.64
CA ARG A 113 -42.80 52.85 26.59
C ARG A 113 -42.90 53.58 27.93
N ALA A 114 -41.76 54.05 28.45
CA ALA A 114 -41.73 54.80 29.70
C ALA A 114 -42.53 56.11 29.62
N SER A 115 -42.54 56.79 28.47
CA SER A 115 -43.27 58.06 28.27
C SER A 115 -44.80 57.94 28.44
N ILE A 116 -45.34 56.73 28.28
CA ILE A 116 -46.78 56.42 28.45
C ILE A 116 -47.05 55.54 29.68
N GLY A 117 -46.07 55.37 30.57
CA GLY A 117 -46.21 54.62 31.82
C GLY A 117 -46.16 53.10 31.69
N LEU A 118 -45.65 52.55 30.58
CA LEU A 118 -45.43 51.11 30.42
C LEU A 118 -44.06 50.68 30.97
N GLU A 119 -43.98 49.44 31.47
CA GLU A 119 -42.75 48.81 31.93
C GLU A 119 -41.78 48.52 30.76
N LYS A 120 -40.48 48.54 31.04
CA LYS A 120 -39.43 48.26 30.06
C LYS A 120 -39.49 46.81 29.58
N LEU A 121 -38.97 46.55 28.38
CA LEU A 121 -38.83 45.20 27.86
C LEU A 121 -37.65 44.48 28.54
N PRO A 122 -37.73 43.15 28.70
CA PRO A 122 -36.60 42.32 29.16
C PRO A 122 -35.34 42.57 28.33
N SER A 123 -34.16 42.41 28.92
CA SER A 123 -32.90 42.50 28.17
C SER A 123 -32.71 41.29 27.24
N LEU A 124 -31.92 41.45 26.17
CA LEU A 124 -31.63 40.31 25.27
C LEU A 124 -30.94 39.15 26.01
N GLU A 125 -30.14 39.46 27.04
CA GLU A 125 -29.49 38.47 27.90
C GLU A 125 -30.52 37.73 28.77
N GLU A 126 -31.58 38.41 29.22
CA GLU A 126 -32.68 37.78 29.96
C GLU A 126 -33.58 36.90 29.05
N GLU A 127 -33.68 37.24 27.77
CA GLU A 127 -34.45 36.47 26.80
C GLU A 127 -33.69 35.23 26.27
N ASP A 128 -32.37 35.35 26.09
CA ASP A 128 -31.51 34.27 25.65
C ASP A 128 -30.09 34.41 26.23
N ASP A 129 -29.77 33.57 27.22
CA ASP A 129 -28.48 33.53 27.93
C ASP A 129 -27.26 33.35 26.99
N ARG A 130 -27.47 32.93 25.73
CA ARG A 130 -26.40 32.78 24.73
C ARG A 130 -25.98 34.11 24.11
N ILE A 131 -26.87 35.10 24.10
CA ILE A 131 -26.66 36.40 23.46
C ILE A 131 -25.98 37.33 24.48
N THR A 132 -24.68 37.13 24.66
CA THR A 132 -23.85 37.96 25.53
C THR A 132 -22.84 38.77 24.71
N PRO A 133 -22.43 39.97 25.14
CA PRO A 133 -21.37 40.73 24.47
C PRO A 133 -20.08 39.91 24.28
N GLN A 134 -19.74 39.06 25.25
CA GLN A 134 -18.54 38.21 25.21
C GLN A 134 -18.63 37.09 24.15
N TYR A 135 -19.84 36.68 23.74
CA TYR A 135 -20.04 35.68 22.69
C TYR A 135 -19.40 36.12 21.36
N PHE A 136 -19.41 37.43 21.08
CA PHE A 136 -18.87 37.99 19.83
C PHE A 136 -17.35 38.23 19.85
N GLU A 137 -16.67 38.04 21.00
CA GLU A 137 -15.23 38.32 21.15
C GLU A 137 -14.32 37.09 20.99
N LYS A 138 -14.82 35.87 21.25
CA LYS A 138 -13.99 34.66 21.40
C LYS A 138 -14.24 33.58 20.35
N GLN A 139 -13.70 33.70 19.13
CA GLN A 139 -13.55 32.53 18.24
C GLN A 139 -12.36 32.68 17.27
N LYS A 140 -11.12 32.64 17.80
CA LYS A 140 -9.92 32.43 16.98
C LYS A 140 -9.67 30.93 16.78
N ALA A 141 -9.48 30.54 15.53
CA ALA A 141 -9.24 29.18 15.06
C ALA A 141 -8.07 28.50 15.80
N GLU A 142 -8.34 27.40 16.49
CA GLU A 142 -7.34 26.61 17.25
C GLU A 142 -6.60 25.59 16.38
N TRP A 143 -7.02 25.32 15.14
CA TRP A 143 -6.48 24.21 14.35
C TRP A 143 -5.13 24.48 13.68
N ALA A 144 -4.55 25.68 13.82
CA ALA A 144 -3.33 26.09 13.12
C ALA A 144 -2.01 25.58 13.74
N THR A 145 -2.06 24.75 14.79
CA THR A 145 -0.85 24.26 15.46
C THR A 145 -0.83 22.73 15.44
N ASP A 146 0.28 22.18 14.93
CA ASP A 146 0.62 20.75 14.81
C ASP A 146 0.01 19.94 13.66
N GLN A 147 0.35 20.30 12.42
CA GLN A 147 0.67 19.29 11.38
C GLN A 147 1.86 19.77 10.56
N THR A 148 3.04 19.85 11.17
CA THR A 148 4.29 19.71 10.40
C THR A 148 4.48 18.21 10.22
N ASP A 149 4.09 17.67 9.06
CA ASP A 149 4.56 16.35 8.67
C ASP A 149 6.09 16.35 8.82
N PRO A 150 6.68 15.35 9.53
CA PRO A 150 8.12 15.23 9.55
C PRO A 150 8.60 15.16 8.10
N PRO A 151 9.61 15.96 7.70
CA PRO A 151 10.10 15.95 6.34
C PRO A 151 10.46 14.51 5.97
N ILE A 152 9.88 14.04 4.86
CA ILE A 152 10.16 12.71 4.33
C ILE A 152 11.69 12.60 4.26
N PRO A 153 12.33 11.64 4.94
CA PRO A 153 13.78 11.48 4.90
C PRO A 153 14.25 11.46 3.44
N GLU A 154 15.31 12.21 3.10
CA GLU A 154 15.82 12.29 1.72
C GLU A 154 16.06 10.91 1.09
N SER A 155 16.37 9.89 1.91
CA SER A 155 16.50 8.50 1.50
C SER A 155 15.21 7.88 0.94
N LEU A 156 14.05 8.21 1.50
CA LEU A 156 12.74 7.77 1.03
C LEU A 156 12.30 8.56 -0.21
N ALA A 157 12.60 9.86 -0.27
CA ALA A 157 12.34 10.68 -1.45
C ALA A 157 13.18 10.23 -2.65
N ALA A 158 14.46 9.92 -2.44
CA ALA A 158 15.35 9.38 -3.46
C ALA A 158 14.92 7.96 -3.92
N ALA A 159 14.46 7.11 -2.99
CA ALA A 159 13.92 5.79 -3.33
C ALA A 159 12.61 5.87 -4.13
N ALA A 160 11.74 6.84 -3.82
CA ALA A 160 10.53 7.10 -4.59
C ALA A 160 10.86 7.62 -6.01
N ALA A 161 11.83 8.53 -6.13
CA ALA A 161 12.29 9.03 -7.44
C ALA A 161 12.92 7.90 -8.29
N ALA A 162 13.75 7.04 -7.70
CA ALA A 162 14.33 5.89 -8.38
C ALA A 162 13.26 4.87 -8.82
N ALA A 163 12.22 4.67 -8.01
CA ALA A 163 11.09 3.81 -8.37
C ALA A 163 10.25 4.40 -9.52
N GLN A 164 10.11 5.72 -9.58
CA GLN A 164 9.43 6.41 -10.69
C GLN A 164 10.22 6.29 -12.00
N GLU A 165 11.56 6.39 -11.98
CA GLU A 165 12.37 6.20 -13.19
C GLU A 165 12.23 4.79 -13.79
N LEU A 166 12.14 3.76 -12.95
CA LEU A 166 11.87 2.38 -13.38
C LEU A 166 10.46 2.20 -13.98
N GLN A 167 9.47 3.00 -13.54
CA GLN A 167 8.11 2.96 -14.08
C GLN A 167 7.98 3.71 -15.41
N VAL A 168 8.66 4.86 -15.57
CA VAL A 168 8.66 5.63 -16.83
C VAL A 168 9.28 4.83 -17.97
N ALA A 169 10.27 3.97 -17.68
CA ALA A 169 10.84 3.05 -18.66
C ALA A 169 9.84 1.97 -19.13
N ARG A 170 8.82 1.63 -18.33
CA ARG A 170 7.83 0.58 -18.62
C ARG A 170 6.51 1.13 -19.19
N GLN A 171 6.19 2.41 -18.96
CA GLN A 171 4.91 3.04 -19.37
C GLN A 171 4.93 3.74 -20.74
N LYS A 172 5.96 3.56 -21.57
CA LYS A 172 5.98 4.05 -22.96
C LYS A 172 5.08 3.21 -23.88
N GLY A 173 3.80 3.15 -23.53
CA GLY A 173 2.78 2.40 -24.24
C GLY A 173 1.58 2.13 -23.33
N ASP A 174 0.79 3.16 -23.03
CA ASP A 174 -0.68 3.14 -23.11
C ASP A 174 -1.25 4.43 -22.51
N THR A 175 -1.76 5.32 -23.35
CA THR A 175 -2.54 6.49 -22.94
C THR A 175 -4.02 6.15 -23.06
N GLY A 176 -4.68 5.84 -21.94
CA GLY A 176 -6.10 5.47 -21.97
C GLY A 176 -6.82 5.57 -20.63
N ARG A 177 -7.49 6.71 -20.42
CA ARG A 177 -8.76 6.97 -19.68
C ARG A 177 -9.12 6.16 -18.43
N GLY A 178 -9.52 6.91 -17.41
CA GLY A 178 -9.91 6.42 -16.09
C GLY A 178 -11.10 5.48 -16.04
N PHE A 179 -11.02 4.57 -15.09
CA PHE A 179 -12.15 3.93 -14.42
C PHE A 179 -11.80 3.81 -12.95
N ARG A 180 -12.67 4.35 -12.11
CA ARG A 180 -12.62 4.30 -10.65
C ARG A 180 -12.79 2.84 -10.21
N GLN A 181 -11.72 2.05 -10.23
CA GLN A 181 -11.76 0.70 -9.69
C GLN A 181 -11.66 0.80 -8.17
N GLN A 182 -12.74 0.39 -7.52
CA GLN A 182 -12.77 0.16 -6.09
C GLN A 182 -11.80 -0.99 -5.79
N PRO A 183 -10.80 -0.82 -4.89
CA PRO A 183 -9.87 -1.89 -4.58
C PRO A 183 -10.63 -3.09 -4.01
N PRO A 184 -10.31 -4.33 -4.43
CA PRO A 184 -11.00 -5.53 -3.97
C PRO A 184 -10.76 -5.72 -2.46
N PRO A 185 -11.72 -6.34 -1.75
CA PRO A 185 -11.63 -6.50 -0.31
C PRO A 185 -10.45 -7.40 0.06
N MET A 186 -9.55 -6.90 0.91
CA MET A 186 -8.43 -7.66 1.47
C MET A 186 -8.95 -8.94 2.14
N LYS A 187 -8.64 -10.09 1.53
CA LYS A 187 -8.63 -11.36 2.25
C LYS A 187 -7.22 -11.55 2.78
N VAL A 188 -7.04 -11.25 4.07
CA VAL A 188 -5.85 -11.63 4.85
C VAL A 188 -5.64 -13.13 4.64
N ARG A 189 -4.61 -13.51 3.86
CA ARG A 189 -4.27 -14.91 3.63
C ARG A 189 -2.90 -15.23 4.22
N THR A 190 -2.98 -16.15 5.16
CA THR A 190 -1.96 -16.87 5.95
C THR A 190 -0.91 -17.64 5.12
N THR A 191 -0.70 -17.30 3.85
CA THR A 191 0.12 -18.08 2.90
C THR A 191 1.62 -17.89 3.11
N ILE A 192 2.05 -16.73 3.59
CA ILE A 192 3.47 -16.41 3.78
C ILE A 192 4.13 -17.33 4.82
N SER A 193 3.41 -17.73 5.88
CA SER A 193 3.94 -18.70 6.86
C SER A 193 4.06 -20.13 6.31
N TYR A 194 3.16 -20.55 5.40
CA TYR A 194 3.19 -21.92 4.87
C TYR A 194 4.33 -22.13 3.86
N LEU A 195 4.64 -21.13 3.02
CA LEU A 195 5.73 -21.22 2.04
C LEU A 195 7.12 -21.16 2.70
N TYR A 196 7.30 -20.32 3.72
CA TYR A 196 8.58 -20.21 4.42
C TYR A 196 8.94 -21.49 5.19
N VAL A 197 7.94 -22.22 5.73
CA VAL A 197 8.14 -23.51 6.40
C VAL A 197 8.43 -24.62 5.39
N LYS A 198 7.79 -24.60 4.21
CA LYS A 198 7.98 -25.62 3.16
C LYS A 198 9.39 -25.56 2.55
N VAL A 199 9.87 -24.35 2.21
CA VAL A 199 11.22 -24.12 1.68
C VAL A 199 12.31 -24.57 2.67
N LYS A 200 12.07 -24.41 3.98
CA LYS A 200 13.04 -24.80 5.01
C LYS A 200 13.09 -26.32 5.26
N SER A 201 12.01 -27.06 5.01
CA SER A 201 11.98 -28.52 5.13
C SER A 201 12.61 -29.24 3.93
N ASP A 202 12.49 -28.69 2.72
CA ASP A 202 12.97 -29.36 1.51
C ASP A 202 14.48 -29.12 1.26
N CYS A 203 15.07 -28.02 1.78
CA CYS A 203 16.53 -27.78 1.72
C CYS A 203 17.38 -28.60 2.71
N THR A 204 16.79 -29.27 3.71
CA THR A 204 17.55 -30.05 4.73
C THR A 204 17.82 -31.52 4.37
N LEU A 205 17.49 -31.96 3.16
CA LEU A 205 17.61 -33.37 2.73
C LEU A 205 18.64 -33.60 1.60
N ILE A 206 19.75 -32.85 1.59
CA ILE A 206 20.92 -33.25 0.81
C ILE A 206 21.89 -33.96 1.77
N PRO A 207 22.02 -35.30 1.75
CA PRO A 207 23.06 -35.98 2.52
C PRO A 207 24.43 -35.59 1.96
N ASP A 208 25.24 -35.02 2.83
CA ASP A 208 26.64 -34.69 2.63
C ASP A 208 27.42 -36.02 2.47
N ASP A 209 27.65 -36.47 1.24
CA ASP A 209 28.50 -37.63 0.97
C ASP A 209 29.96 -37.21 1.17
N GLY A 210 30.37 -37.25 2.43
CA GLY A 210 31.71 -36.96 2.91
C GLY A 210 32.72 -37.92 2.29
N SER A 211 33.42 -37.41 1.27
CA SER A 211 34.71 -37.96 0.85
C SER A 211 35.74 -37.69 1.94
N THR A 212 36.19 -38.73 2.65
CA THR A 212 37.54 -38.75 3.24
C THR A 212 38.02 -40.16 3.55
N LYS A 213 39.18 -40.47 2.94
CA LYS A 213 40.08 -41.63 3.05
C LYS A 213 39.83 -42.81 2.11
#